data_AF-A0A7U9RXW4-F1
#
_entry.id   AF-A0A7U9RXW4-F1
#
_cell.length_a   1.000
_cell.length_b   1.000
_cell.length_c   1.000
_cell.angle_alpha   90.00
_cell.angle_beta   90.00
_cell.angle_gamma   90.00
#
_symmetry.space_group_name_H-M   'P 1'
#
loop_
_entity.id
_entity.type
_entity.pdbx_description
1 polymer ?
#
loop_
_entity_poly.entity_id
_entity_poly.type
_entity_poly.pdbx_seq_one_letter_code
_entity_poly.pdbx_strand_id
1 'polypeptide(L)'
;MTKQEKEEKIAKLRKRLELYYKREEEMLDGGVQSYGLGTRSATRYQTDLSTIRNAIKELEEEIASLESKSQRRAVGVIPRDW
;
A
#
# COMPACT_ATOMS: atom_id res chain seq x y z
N MET A 1 3.24 14.72 -16.77
CA MET A 1 2.03 14.63 -15.93
C MET A 1 1.63 16.04 -15.57
N THR A 2 0.45 16.45 -15.99
CA THR A 2 -0.13 17.73 -15.56
C THR A 2 -0.47 17.64 -14.06
N LYS A 3 -0.58 18.79 -13.40
CA LYS A 3 -0.90 18.84 -11.96
C LYS A 3 -2.23 18.12 -11.65
N GLN A 4 -3.19 18.25 -12.56
CA GLN A 4 -4.52 17.61 -12.48
C GLN A 4 -4.43 16.09 -12.57
N GLU A 5 -3.71 15.55 -13.56
CA GLU A 5 -3.49 14.10 -13.70
C GLU A 5 -2.84 13.52 -12.44
N LYS A 6 -1.90 14.26 -11.84
CA LYS A 6 -1.19 13.85 -10.61
C LYS A 6 -2.12 13.72 -9.42
N GLU A 7 -2.99 14.69 -9.23
CA GLU A 7 -4.00 14.69 -8.17
C GLU A 7 -5.01 13.55 -8.36
N GLU A 8 -5.47 13.30 -9.59
CA GLU A 8 -6.35 12.18 -9.90
C GLU A 8 -5.70 10.83 -9.60
N LYS A 9 -4.42 10.66 -9.93
CA LYS A 9 -3.69 9.42 -9.63
C LYS A 9 -3.54 9.20 -8.14
N ILE A 10 -3.19 10.24 -7.38
CA ILE A 10 -3.10 10.18 -5.92
C ILE A 10 -4.46 9.83 -5.31
N ALA A 11 -5.56 10.44 -5.80
CA ALA A 11 -6.90 10.14 -5.32
C ALA A 11 -7.30 8.67 -5.55
N LYS A 12 -6.99 8.10 -6.72
CA LYS A 12 -7.22 6.68 -7.02
C LYS A 12 -6.39 5.76 -6.11
N LEU A 13 -5.13 6.08 -5.87
CA LEU A 13 -4.25 5.31 -4.99
C LEU A 13 -4.74 5.33 -3.54
N ARG A 14 -5.15 6.50 -3.02
CA ARG A 14 -5.73 6.63 -1.67
C ARG A 14 -7.01 5.82 -1.50
N LYS A 15 -7.92 5.87 -2.47
CA LYS A 15 -9.15 5.05 -2.46
C LYS A 15 -8.85 3.56 -2.46
N ARG A 16 -7.82 3.13 -3.20
CA ARG A 16 -7.38 1.74 -3.23
C ARG A 16 -6.75 1.32 -1.88
N LEU A 17 -5.97 2.20 -1.28
CA LEU A 17 -5.31 1.97 0.01
C LEU A 17 -6.34 1.82 1.13
N GLU A 18 -7.41 2.63 1.14
CA GLU A 18 -8.53 2.50 2.08
C GLU A 18 -9.20 1.12 2.00
N LEU A 19 -9.37 0.55 0.80
CA LEU A 19 -9.91 -0.80 0.63
C LEU A 19 -9.01 -1.89 1.24
N TYR A 20 -7.68 -1.71 1.14
CA TYR A 20 -6.74 -2.65 1.76
C TYR A 20 -6.73 -2.54 3.28
N TYR A 21 -6.87 -1.33 3.85
CA TYR A 21 -7.00 -1.17 5.30
C TYR A 21 -8.27 -1.80 5.85
N LYS A 22 -9.41 -1.58 5.18
CA LYS A 22 -10.67 -2.22 5.57
C LYS A 22 -10.55 -3.75 5.53
N ARG A 23 -9.88 -4.28 4.49
CA ARG A 23 -9.65 -5.72 4.35
C ARG A 23 -8.70 -6.27 5.41
N GLU A 24 -7.68 -5.49 5.80
CA GLU A 24 -6.76 -5.83 6.89
C GLU A 24 -7.50 -5.86 8.23
N GLU A 25 -8.34 -4.86 8.50
CA GLU A 25 -9.18 -4.79 9.70
C GLU A 25 -10.14 -5.99 9.77
N GLU A 26 -10.85 -6.32 8.69
CA GLU A 26 -11.71 -7.51 8.59
C GLU A 26 -10.93 -8.83 8.85
N MET A 27 -9.67 -8.91 8.41
CA MET A 27 -8.81 -10.07 8.68
C MET A 27 -8.35 -10.15 10.13
N LEU A 28 -8.10 -9.00 10.77
CA LEU A 28 -7.63 -8.91 12.15
C LEU A 28 -8.77 -9.13 13.16
N ASP A 29 -9.95 -8.58 12.91
CA ASP A 29 -11.14 -8.68 13.78
C ASP A 29 -11.83 -10.04 13.64
N GLY A 30 -11.93 -10.55 12.41
CA GLY A 30 -12.74 -11.73 12.08
C GLY A 30 -12.04 -13.08 12.17
N GLY A 31 -10.79 -13.14 12.63
CA GLY A 31 -10.00 -14.36 12.82
C GLY A 31 -10.31 -15.45 11.78
N VAL A 32 -10.05 -15.17 10.50
CA VAL A 32 -10.38 -15.97 9.30
C VAL A 32 -11.10 -17.28 9.64
N GLN A 33 -12.41 -17.21 9.86
CA GLN A 33 -13.20 -18.43 10.03
C GLN A 33 -13.22 -19.16 8.68
N SER A 34 -12.29 -20.09 8.52
CA SER A 34 -12.24 -21.03 7.41
C SER A 34 -13.42 -22.00 7.55
N TYR A 35 -14.60 -21.57 7.08
CA TYR A 35 -15.69 -22.48 6.81
C TYR A 35 -15.32 -23.36 5.62
N GLY A 36 -14.63 -24.45 5.91
CA GLY A 36 -14.33 -25.53 4.96
C GLY A 36 -15.60 -26.28 4.59
N LEU A 37 -16.43 -25.69 3.73
CA LEU A 37 -17.48 -26.40 3.01
C LEU A 37 -16.83 -27.06 1.78
N GLY A 38 -16.45 -28.32 1.96
CA GLY A 38 -15.96 -29.20 0.91
C GLY A 38 -14.50 -28.97 0.52
N THR A 39 -13.80 -30.06 0.21
CA THR A 39 -12.37 -30.22 -0.09
C THR A 39 -11.78 -29.37 -1.25
N ARG A 40 -12.48 -28.33 -1.73
CA ARG A 40 -12.09 -27.53 -2.91
C ARG A 40 -12.20 -26.01 -2.76
N SER A 41 -12.45 -25.46 -1.57
CA SER A 41 -12.81 -24.04 -1.39
C SER A 41 -11.84 -23.19 -0.55
N ALA A 42 -10.85 -23.79 0.14
CA ALA A 42 -9.98 -23.04 1.06
C ALA A 42 -8.85 -22.23 0.40
N THR A 43 -8.38 -22.61 -0.80
CA THR A 43 -7.18 -22.00 -1.40
C THR A 43 -7.44 -20.66 -2.10
N ARG A 44 -8.69 -20.32 -2.44
CA ARG A 44 -8.98 -19.13 -3.27
C ARG A 44 -9.00 -17.81 -2.48
N TYR A 45 -9.21 -17.86 -1.17
CA TYR A 45 -9.42 -16.67 -0.32
C TYR A 45 -8.34 -16.44 0.73
N GLN A 46 -7.31 -17.27 0.77
CA GLN A 46 -6.15 -17.01 1.60
C GLN A 46 -5.26 -15.97 0.91
N THR A 47 -5.77 -14.74 0.81
CA THR A 47 -4.92 -13.57 0.62
C THR A 47 -4.15 -13.44 1.93
N ASP A 48 -2.90 -13.88 1.97
CA ASP A 48 -2.13 -13.84 3.21
C ASP A 48 -2.05 -12.41 3.73
N LEU A 49 -2.21 -12.21 5.04
CA LEU A 49 -2.10 -10.90 5.68
C LEU A 49 -0.79 -10.17 5.29
N SER A 50 0.28 -10.92 5.04
CA SER A 50 1.55 -10.43 4.53
C SER A 50 1.44 -9.78 3.14
N THR A 51 0.64 -10.35 2.22
CA THR A 51 0.44 -9.80 0.88
C THR A 51 -0.33 -8.48 0.92
N ILE A 52 -1.32 -8.36 1.82
CA ILE A 52 -2.07 -7.11 2.03
C ILE A 52 -1.14 -6.02 2.58
N ARG A 53 -0.34 -6.35 3.61
CA ARG A 53 0.63 -5.42 4.20
C ARG A 53 1.69 -4.96 3.20
N ASN A 54 2.18 -5.86 2.35
CA ASN A 54 3.14 -5.51 1.30
C ASN A 54 2.50 -4.57 0.28
N ALA A 55 1.27 -4.85 -0.16
CA ALA A 55 0.53 -3.97 -1.06
C ALA A 55 0.26 -2.58 -0.45
N ILE A 56 -0.05 -2.50 0.85
CA ILE A 56 -0.20 -1.22 1.56
C ILE A 56 1.10 -0.42 1.51
N LYS A 57 2.23 -1.04 1.88
CA LYS A 57 3.56 -0.37 1.85
C LYS A 57 3.92 0.14 0.46
N GLU A 58 3.73 -0.68 -0.58
CA GLU A 58 4.00 -0.27 -1.96
C GLU A 58 3.14 0.93 -2.38
N LEU A 59 1.86 0.95 -2.01
CA LEU A 59 0.95 2.06 -2.30
C LEU A 59 1.34 3.34 -1.53
N GLU A 60 1.75 3.22 -0.27
CA GLU A 60 2.24 4.33 0.54
C GLU A 60 3.52 4.93 -0.04
N GLU A 61 4.47 4.09 -0.45
CA GLU A 61 5.70 4.51 -1.11
C GLU A 61 5.42 5.19 -2.47
N GLU A 62 4.48 4.67 -3.26
CA GLU A 62 4.09 5.31 -4.53
C GLU A 62 3.47 6.69 -4.29
N ILE A 63 2.57 6.83 -3.30
CA ILE A 63 1.98 8.11 -2.92
C ILE A 63 3.06 9.08 -2.44
N ALA A 64 3.95 8.64 -1.55
CA ALA A 64 5.04 9.46 -1.02
C ALA A 64 6.03 9.89 -2.12
N SER A 65 6.35 9.01 -3.07
CA SER A 65 7.18 9.31 -4.23
C SER A 65 6.53 10.35 -5.16
N LEU A 66 5.22 10.20 -5.39
CA LEU A 66 4.45 11.16 -6.17
C LEU A 66 4.40 12.52 -5.46
N GLU A 67 4.15 12.58 -4.15
CA GLU A 67 4.11 13.82 -3.38
C GLU A 67 5.51 14.48 -3.27
N SER A 68 6.55 13.71 -2.93
CA SER A 68 7.93 14.21 -2.69
C SER A 68 8.67 14.71 -3.93
N LYS A 69 8.33 14.24 -5.13
CA LYS A 69 8.91 14.75 -6.40
C LYS A 69 8.71 16.25 -6.61
N SER A 70 7.94 16.94 -5.75
CA SER A 70 7.78 18.39 -5.75
C SER A 70 8.87 19.18 -5.01
N GLN A 71 9.76 18.55 -4.21
CA GLN A 71 10.87 19.25 -3.56
C GLN A 71 12.20 18.50 -3.78
N ARG A 72 13.00 18.96 -4.75
CA ARG A 72 14.42 18.60 -4.79
C ARG A 72 15.10 19.18 -3.55
N ARG A 73 15.46 18.35 -2.57
CA ARG A 73 16.40 18.74 -1.51
C ARG A 73 17.82 18.65 -2.07
N ALA A 74 18.46 19.80 -2.26
CA ALA A 74 19.88 19.86 -2.54
C ALA A 74 20.65 19.51 -1.25
N VAL A 75 21.42 18.43 -1.26
CA VAL A 75 22.26 18.03 -0.13
C VAL A 75 23.71 18.36 -0.49
N GLY A 76 24.30 19.35 0.18
CA GLY A 76 25.73 19.63 0.09
C GLY A 76 26.48 18.68 1.01
N VAL A 77 27.18 17.71 0.42
CA VAL A 77 28.10 16.85 1.17
C VAL A 77 29.41 17.60 1.32
N ILE A 78 29.80 17.92 2.56
CA ILE A 78 31.14 18.39 2.89
C ILE A 78 31.97 17.14 3.25
N PRO A 79 32.98 16.75 2.45
CA PRO A 79 33.90 15.70 2.84
C PRO A 79 34.67 16.18 4.08
N ARG A 80 34.54 15.44 5.18
CA ARG A 80 35.39 15.63 6.36
C ARG A 80 36.43 14.53 6.35
N ASP A 81 37.60 14.84 5.80
CA ASP A 81 38.79 14.01 5.91
C ASP A 81 39.20 13.87 7.40
N TRP A 82 39.39 12.62 7.83
CA TRP A 82 40.34 12.20 8.86
C TRP A 82 40.65 10.70 8.70
#